data_AF-A0A6S6TAG1-F1
#
_entry.id   AF-A0A6S6TAG1-F1
#
_cell.length_a   1.000
_cell.length_b   1.000
_cell.length_c   1.000
_cell.angle_alpha   90.00
_cell.angle_beta   90.00
_cell.angle_gamma   90.00
#
_symmetry.space_group_name_H-M   'P 1'
#
loop_
_entity.id
_entity.type
_entity.pdbx_description
1 polymer ?
#
loop_
_entity_poly.entity_id
_entity_poly.type
_entity_poly.pdbx_seq_one_letter_code
_entity_poly.pdbx_strand_id
1 'polypeptide(L)' 'MGQDRELNQVNIIQNALSGYVGFTSGEKKYFSANLSEWVSEDKNLDLLISKSSEISLDVRPFLKQNGLLV' A
#
# COMPACT_ATOMS: atom_id res chain seq x y z
N MET A 1 15.63 -8.33 17.09
CA MET A 1 15.29 -6.93 16.77
C MET A 1 14.96 -6.88 15.28
N GLY A 2 13.70 -7.09 14.90
CA GLY A 2 13.28 -7.21 13.49
C GLY A 2 11.95 -6.54 13.15
N GLN A 3 11.09 -6.30 14.15
CA GLN A 3 9.73 -5.78 13.97
C GLN A 3 9.65 -4.28 13.62
N ASP A 4 10.71 -3.49 13.88
CA ASP A 4 10.73 -2.05 13.61
C ASP A 4 10.69 -1.68 12.12
N ARG A 5 11.13 -2.56 11.22
CA ARG A 5 11.20 -2.25 9.78
C ARG A 5 9.87 -2.45 9.06
N GLU A 6 9.11 -3.47 9.44
CA GLU A 6 7.82 -3.82 8.83
C GLU A 6 6.74 -2.80 9.19
N LEU A 7 6.67 -2.41 10.48
CA LEU A 7 5.79 -1.34 10.96
C LEU A 7 6.03 -0.01 10.25
N ASN A 8 7.28 0.27 9.86
CA ASN A 8 7.62 1.54 9.24
C ASN A 8 7.04 1.66 7.82
N GLN A 9 7.04 0.56 7.05
CA GLN A 9 6.58 0.60 5.66
C GLN A 9 5.05 0.62 5.55
N VAL A 10 4.37 -0.17 6.37
CA VAL A 10 2.89 -0.13 6.46
C VAL A 10 2.42 1.26 6.87
N ASN A 11 3.06 1.90 7.85
CA ASN A 11 2.73 3.27 8.25
C ASN A 11 2.97 4.30 7.14
N ILE A 12 4.06 4.19 6.39
CA ILE A 12 4.34 5.09 5.25
C ILE A 12 3.21 4.96 4.21
N ILE A 13 2.83 3.74 3.87
CA ILE A 13 1.79 3.50 2.85
C ILE A 13 0.41 3.93 3.37
N GLN A 14 0.07 3.65 4.64
CA GLN A 14 -1.18 4.14 5.24
C GLN A 14 -1.26 5.67 5.24
N ASN A 15 -0.18 6.35 5.62
CA ASN A 15 -0.14 7.81 5.62
C ASN A 15 -0.28 8.37 4.21
N ALA A 16 0.42 7.77 3.24
CA ALA A 16 0.31 8.12 1.83
C ALA A 16 -1.11 7.87 1.28
N LEU A 17 -1.75 6.75 1.62
CA LEU A 17 -3.11 6.41 1.20
C LEU A 17 -4.13 7.42 1.72
N SER A 18 -3.96 7.90 2.96
CA SER A 18 -4.82 8.91 3.55
C SER A 18 -4.85 10.18 2.68
N GLY A 19 -3.67 10.65 2.25
CA GLY A 19 -3.50 11.84 1.42
C GLY A 19 -3.73 11.65 -0.08
N TYR A 20 -3.80 10.40 -0.58
CA TYR A 20 -3.95 10.14 -2.01
C TYR A 20 -5.39 10.41 -2.48
N VAL A 21 -5.56 11.33 -3.44
CA VAL A 21 -6.87 11.74 -3.95
C VAL A 21 -7.45 10.72 -4.94
N GLY A 22 -6.61 9.90 -5.57
CA GLY A 22 -7.05 8.95 -6.59
C GLY A 22 -7.79 7.72 -6.07
N PHE A 23 -7.91 7.54 -4.74
CA PHE A 23 -8.71 6.47 -4.15
C PHE A 23 -9.89 7.05 -3.36
N THR A 24 -11.01 6.35 -3.43
CA THR A 24 -12.18 6.59 -2.61
C THR A 24 -11.95 6.14 -1.16
N SER A 25 -12.79 6.61 -0.24
CA SER A 25 -12.72 6.21 1.16
C SER A 25 -12.89 4.70 1.36
N GLY A 26 -13.67 4.02 0.51
CA GLY A 26 -13.86 2.56 0.58
C GLY A 26 -12.59 1.80 0.21
N GLU A 27 -11.94 2.22 -0.88
CA GLU A 27 -10.69 1.65 -1.36
C GLU A 27 -9.56 1.88 -0.34
N LYS A 28 -9.44 3.11 0.20
CA LYS A 28 -8.47 3.42 1.27
C LYS A 28 -8.65 2.51 2.49
N LYS A 29 -9.90 2.26 2.88
CA LYS A 29 -10.21 1.36 4.02
C LYS A 29 -9.85 -0.08 3.71
N TYR A 30 -10.15 -0.54 2.49
CA TYR A 30 -9.80 -1.87 2.01
C TYR A 30 -8.28 -2.08 1.99
N PHE A 31 -7.53 -1.14 1.42
CA PHE A 31 -6.07 -1.15 1.43
C PHE A 31 -5.52 -1.13 2.86
N SER A 32 -6.01 -0.23 3.71
CA SER A 32 -5.53 -0.09 5.09
C SER A 32 -5.79 -1.33 5.95
N ALA A 33 -6.89 -2.06 5.71
CA ALA A 33 -7.22 -3.28 6.43
C ALA A 33 -6.34 -4.47 6.03
N ASN A 34 -5.90 -4.55 4.77
CA ASN A 34 -5.12 -5.67 4.25
C ASN A 34 -3.62 -5.33 4.11
N LEU A 35 -3.23 -4.08 4.37
CA LEU A 35 -1.88 -3.56 4.16
C LEU A 35 -0.81 -4.29 4.97
N SER A 36 -1.12 -4.61 6.23
CA SER A 36 -0.21 -5.37 7.09
C SER A 36 0.03 -6.79 6.58
N GLU A 37 -0.94 -7.38 5.88
CA GLU A 37 -0.80 -8.72 5.29
C GLU A 37 -0.05 -8.66 3.96
N TRP A 38 -0.27 -7.60 3.16
CA TRP A 38 0.32 -7.50 1.83
C TRP A 38 1.74 -6.92 1.82
N VAL A 39 2.12 -6.20 2.87
CA VAL A 39 3.43 -5.55 3.00
C VAL A 39 4.18 -6.13 4.21
N SER A 40 4.06 -7.44 4.43
CA SER A 40 4.87 -8.15 5.42
C SER A 40 6.20 -8.62 4.83
N GLU A 41 7.26 -8.43 5.61
CA GLU A 41 8.65 -8.87 5.41
C GLU A 41 9.51 -8.28 4.28
N ASP A 42 9.09 -8.17 3.01
CA ASP A 42 10.08 -8.01 1.92
C ASP A 42 9.87 -6.82 0.96
N LYS A 43 9.25 -5.73 1.43
CA LYS A 43 8.89 -4.57 0.58
C LYS A 43 8.08 -4.98 -0.66
N ASN A 44 7.39 -6.12 -0.62
CA ASN A 44 6.81 -6.73 -1.81
C ASN A 44 5.47 -6.05 -2.16
N LEU A 45 5.56 -4.89 -2.80
CA LEU A 45 4.43 -4.11 -3.29
C LEU A 45 3.73 -4.78 -4.48
N ASP A 46 4.32 -5.84 -5.04
CA ASP A 46 3.74 -6.63 -6.12
C ASP A 46 2.43 -7.29 -5.68
N LEU A 47 2.34 -7.74 -4.41
CA LEU A 47 1.09 -8.29 -3.87
C LEU A 47 0.01 -7.22 -3.76
N LEU A 48 0.34 -6.01 -3.29
CA LEU A 48 -0.55 -4.87 -3.29
C LEU A 48 -1.03 -4.56 -4.72
N ILE A 49 -0.13 -4.51 -5.71
CA ILE A 49 -0.49 -4.27 -7.11
C ILE A 49 -1.43 -5.35 -7.64
N SER A 50 -1.12 -6.63 -7.39
CA SER A 50 -1.94 -7.75 -7.83
C SER A 50 -3.33 -7.70 -7.21
N LYS A 51 -3.44 -7.53 -5.87
CA LYS A 51 -4.72 -7.44 -5.16
C LYS A 51 -5.56 -6.24 -5.59
N SER A 52 -4.91 -5.13 -5.89
CA SER A 52 -5.58 -3.95 -6.45
C SER A 52 -6.14 -4.25 -7.84
N SER A 53 -5.34 -4.88 -8.69
CA SER A 53 -5.76 -5.24 -10.04
C SER A 53 -6.94 -6.23 -10.04
N GLU A 54 -7.04 -7.12 -9.04
CA GLU A 54 -8.18 -8.02 -8.88
C GLU A 54 -9.51 -7.27 -8.66
N ILE A 55 -9.46 -6.09 -8.02
CA ILE A 55 -10.63 -5.22 -7.80
C ILE A 55 -10.72 -4.08 -8.84
N SER A 56 -10.01 -4.20 -9.97
CA SER A 56 -9.94 -3.18 -11.04
C SER A 56 -9.36 -1.83 -10.60
N LEU A 57 -8.49 -1.83 -9.59
CA LEU A 57 -7.75 -0.66 -9.12
C LEU A 57 -6.30 -0.69 -9.58
N ASP A 58 -5.82 0.44 -10.10
CA ASP A 58 -4.41 0.61 -10.43
C ASP A 58 -3.71 1.44 -9.34
N VAL A 59 -2.92 0.77 -8.50
CA VAL A 59 -2.12 1.41 -7.44
C VAL A 59 -0.75 1.89 -7.90
N ARG A 60 -0.35 1.58 -9.13
CA ARG A 60 0.93 2.02 -9.70
C ARG A 60 1.13 3.54 -9.64
N PRO A 61 0.15 4.41 -9.99
CA PRO A 61 0.31 5.86 -9.85
C PRO A 61 0.52 6.28 -8.41
N PHE A 62 -0.20 5.67 -7.46
CA PHE A 62 -0.01 5.89 -6.04
C PHE A 62 1.40 5.52 -5.59
N LEU A 63 1.90 4.35 -6.00
CA LEU A 63 3.24 3.90 -5.64
C LEU A 63 4.34 4.76 -6.25
N LYS A 64 4.20 5.14 -7.53
CA LYS A 64 5.14 6.04 -8.22
C LYS A 64 5.19 7.42 -7.57
N GLN A 65 4.03 7.99 -7.23
CA GLN A 65 3.97 9.31 -6.59
C GLN A 65 4.66 9.34 -5.22
N ASN A 66 4.66 8.21 -4.51
CA ASN A 66 5.30 8.06 -3.20
C ASN A 66 6.74 7.51 -3.28
N GLY A 67 7.31 7.34 -4.48
CA GLY A 67 8.66 6.80 -4.67
C GLY A 67 8.82 5.34 -4.23
N LEU A 68 7.71 4.61 -4.13
CA LEU A 68 7.65 3.21 -3.71
C LEU A 68 7.86 2.24 -4.88
N LEU A 69 7.58 2.69 -6.11
CA LEU A 69 7.78 1.96 -7.35
C LEU A 69 8.66 2.80 -8.28
N VAL A 70 9.81 2.25 -8.68
CA VAL A 70 10.77 2.85 -9.63
C VAL A 70 10.32 2.60 -11.07
#